data_AF-A0A5C5VRF8-F1
#
_entry.id   AF-A0A5C5VRF8-F1
#
_cell.length_a   1.000
_cell.length_b   1.000
_cell.length_c   1.000
_cell.angle_alpha   90.00
_cell.angle_beta   90.00
_cell.angle_gamma   90.00
#
_symmetry.space_group_name_H-M   'P 1'
#
loop_
_entity.id
_entity.type
_entity.pdbx_description
1 polymer ?
#
loop_
_entity_poly.entity_id
_entity_poly.type
_entity_poly.pdbx_seq_one_letter_code
_entity_poly.pdbx_strand_id
1 'polypeptide(L)'
;MQGSTRGAGLLFWIMTLVGGAVLMPCVLLPPWFEYVAQRERLAAMQTSLAQVEQRLVVIQKQIEHIQTDAAYVERLYRQEFGAAPPVAAPPATPEAAAAPAAPAPSAADAVVPEITRFVDDLLGRYPAAYIFVRSQTRPVVMLIGGGMIVTAVVLLGRVTARRAALEVESEGR
;
A
#
# COMPACT_ATOMS: atom_id res chain seq x y z
N MET A 1 28.70 -40.83 -28.00
CA MET A 1 27.42 -40.49 -27.34
C MET A 1 27.50 -39.25 -26.43
N GLN A 2 28.23 -38.19 -26.82
CA GLN A 2 28.42 -36.97 -25.99
C GLN A 2 27.29 -35.92 -26.10
N GLY A 3 26.32 -36.10 -27.01
CA GLY A 3 25.25 -35.11 -27.23
C GLY A 3 24.19 -35.03 -26.13
N SER A 4 23.94 -36.11 -25.39
CA SER A 4 22.81 -36.22 -24.45
C SER A 4 22.97 -35.35 -23.19
N THR A 5 24.20 -35.18 -22.68
CA THR A 5 24.45 -34.44 -21.44
C THR A 5 24.30 -32.93 -21.57
N ARG A 6 24.55 -32.37 -22.77
CA ARG A 6 24.33 -30.93 -23.05
C ARG A 6 22.85 -30.58 -23.05
N GLY A 7 21.99 -31.46 -23.56
CA GLY A 7 20.54 -31.24 -23.58
C GLY A 7 19.93 -31.17 -22.19
N ALA A 8 20.35 -32.06 -21.29
CA ALA A 8 19.85 -32.07 -19.91
C ALA A 8 20.21 -30.81 -19.12
N GLY A 9 21.44 -30.30 -19.29
CA GLY A 9 21.85 -29.04 -18.66
C GLY A 9 21.06 -27.84 -19.16
N LEU A 10 20.77 -27.80 -20.45
CA LEU A 10 20.02 -26.71 -21.07
C LEU A 10 18.54 -26.69 -20.61
N LEU A 11 17.91 -27.86 -20.49
CA LEU A 11 16.56 -27.99 -19.93
C LEU A 11 16.48 -27.54 -18.46
N PHE A 12 17.48 -27.89 -17.65
CA PHE A 12 17.57 -27.43 -16.27
C PHE A 12 17.63 -25.90 -16.17
N TRP A 13 18.46 -25.26 -17.00
CA TRP A 13 18.58 -23.80 -17.02
C TRP A 13 17.29 -23.13 -17.48
N ILE A 14 16.61 -23.66 -18.50
CA ILE A 14 15.32 -23.14 -18.95
C ILE A 14 14.28 -23.24 -17.84
N MET A 15 14.14 -24.40 -17.17
CA MET A 15 13.17 -24.54 -16.08
C MET A 15 13.49 -23.63 -14.90
N THR A 16 14.77 -23.45 -14.56
CA THR A 16 15.20 -22.56 -13.48
C THR A 16 14.90 -21.10 -13.81
N LEU A 17 15.19 -20.67 -15.04
CA LEU A 17 14.89 -19.31 -15.49
C LEU A 17 13.39 -19.04 -15.56
N VAL A 18 12.60 -19.98 -16.09
CA VAL A 18 11.13 -19.86 -16.14
C VAL A 18 10.54 -19.82 -14.73
N GLY A 19 10.96 -20.71 -13.83
CA GLY A 19 10.51 -20.72 -12.44
C GLY A 19 10.89 -19.44 -11.69
N GLY A 20 12.13 -18.96 -11.87
CA GLY A 20 12.60 -17.70 -11.31
C GLY A 20 11.85 -16.49 -11.85
N ALA A 21 11.60 -16.43 -13.15
CA ALA A 21 10.86 -15.35 -13.80
C ALA A 21 9.40 -15.26 -13.36
N VAL A 22 8.78 -16.37 -12.92
CA VAL A 22 7.42 -16.39 -12.35
C VAL A 22 7.43 -15.99 -10.88
N LEU A 23 8.44 -16.43 -10.11
CA LEU A 23 8.53 -16.13 -8.67
C LEU A 23 8.92 -14.69 -8.38
N MET A 24 9.81 -14.12 -9.19
CA MET A 24 10.30 -12.75 -9.00
C MET A 24 9.16 -11.72 -8.95
N PRO A 25 8.23 -11.66 -9.90
CA PRO A 25 7.07 -10.77 -9.81
C PRO A 25 6.12 -11.18 -8.68
N CYS A 26 5.92 -12.46 -8.38
CA CYS A 26 5.05 -12.88 -7.26
C CYS A 26 5.54 -12.36 -5.89
N VAL A 27 6.86 -12.26 -5.71
CA VAL A 27 7.48 -11.80 -4.47
C VAL A 27 7.67 -10.28 -4.47
N LEU A 28 7.94 -9.65 -5.62
CA LEU A 28 8.12 -8.20 -5.72
C LEU A 28 6.82 -7.40 -5.80
N LEU A 29 5.76 -7.94 -6.43
CA LEU A 29 4.47 -7.22 -6.55
C LEU A 29 3.95 -6.72 -5.20
N PRO A 30 3.86 -7.58 -4.17
CA PRO A 30 3.24 -7.20 -2.90
C PRO A 30 3.94 -6.02 -2.20
N PRO A 31 5.27 -6.06 -1.96
CA PRO A 31 5.96 -4.92 -1.35
C PRO A 31 5.96 -3.69 -2.25
N TRP A 32 5.93 -3.86 -3.58
CA TRP A 32 5.79 -2.73 -4.48
C TRP A 32 4.44 -2.02 -4.32
N PHE A 33 3.34 -2.76 -4.21
CA PHE A 33 2.01 -2.18 -3.97
C PHE A 33 1.90 -1.50 -2.61
N GLU A 34 2.47 -2.11 -1.57
CA GLU A 34 2.55 -1.48 -0.24
C GLU A 34 3.34 -0.17 -0.29
N TYR A 35 4.44 -0.15 -1.03
CA TYR A 35 5.26 1.05 -1.22
C TYR A 35 4.48 2.17 -1.93
N VAL A 36 3.74 1.85 -3.00
CA VAL A 36 2.90 2.82 -3.70
C VAL A 36 1.82 3.37 -2.78
N ALA A 37 1.11 2.49 -2.05
CA ALA A 37 0.08 2.89 -1.10
C ALA A 37 0.65 3.78 0.03
N GLN A 38 1.88 3.51 0.49
CA GLN A 38 2.56 4.37 1.46
C GLN A 38 2.89 5.75 0.91
N ARG A 39 3.35 5.85 -0.35
CA ARG A 39 3.63 7.16 -0.99
C ARG A 39 2.37 8.02 -1.09
N GLU A 40 1.24 7.43 -1.45
CA GLU A 40 -0.02 8.16 -1.55
C GLU A 40 -0.50 8.63 -0.18
N ARG A 41 -0.39 7.79 0.87
CA ARG A 41 -0.69 8.20 2.25
C ARG A 41 0.16 9.40 2.69
N LEU A 42 1.45 9.41 2.34
CA LEU A 42 2.32 10.54 2.65
C LEU A 42 1.89 11.82 1.91
N ALA A 43 1.54 11.72 0.64
CA ALA A 43 1.04 12.86 -0.13
C ALA A 43 -0.26 13.43 0.47
N ALA A 44 -1.21 12.55 0.83
CA ALA A 44 -2.46 12.96 1.48
C ALA A 44 -2.21 13.66 2.84
N MET A 45 -1.29 13.13 3.66
CA MET A 45 -0.93 13.76 4.93
C MET A 45 -0.30 15.15 4.73
N GLN A 46 0.54 15.33 3.72
CA GLN A 46 1.12 16.63 3.40
C GLN A 46 0.06 17.68 3.04
N THR A 47 -0.95 17.30 2.26
CA THR A 47 -2.06 18.23 1.92
C THR A 47 -2.88 18.60 3.16
N SER A 48 -3.07 17.65 4.08
CA SER A 48 -3.80 17.89 5.33
C SER A 48 -3.03 18.85 6.24
N LEU A 49 -1.70 18.69 6.33
CA LEU A 49 -0.85 19.61 7.09
C LEU A 49 -0.90 21.03 6.51
N ALA A 50 -0.80 21.19 5.19
CA ALA A 50 -0.89 22.50 4.56
C ALA A 50 -2.21 23.23 4.85
N GLN A 51 -3.33 22.50 4.91
CA GLN A 51 -4.63 23.08 5.28
C GLN A 51 -4.68 23.51 6.75
N VAL A 52 -4.11 22.70 7.65
CA VAL A 52 -4.07 23.03 9.09
C VAL A 52 -3.18 24.26 9.33
N GLU A 53 -2.02 24.32 8.68
CA GLU A 53 -1.12 25.48 8.76
C GLU A 53 -1.80 26.77 8.28
N GLN A 54 -2.55 26.72 7.17
CA GLN A 54 -3.32 27.87 6.69
C GLN A 54 -4.37 28.34 7.69
N ARG A 55 -5.09 27.40 8.32
CA ARG A 55 -6.08 27.72 9.36
C ARG A 55 -5.42 28.39 10.57
N LEU A 56 -4.26 27.91 10.99
CA LEU A 56 -3.51 28.52 12.09
C LEU A 56 -3.10 29.96 11.77
N VAL A 57 -2.62 30.23 10.55
CA VAL A 57 -2.26 31.60 10.14
C VAL A 57 -3.46 32.54 10.15
N VAL A 58 -4.63 32.08 9.69
CA VAL A 58 -5.86 32.89 9.70
C VAL A 58 -6.32 33.17 11.13
N ILE A 59 -6.35 32.16 12.00
CA ILE A 59 -6.73 32.32 13.41
C ILE A 59 -5.76 33.26 14.12
N GLN A 60 -4.46 33.11 13.87
CA GLN A 60 -3.45 33.95 14.50
C GLN A 60 -3.59 35.42 14.11
N LYS A 61 -3.90 35.72 12.83
CA LYS A 61 -4.23 37.07 12.37
C LYS A 61 -5.50 37.62 13.02
N GLN A 62 -6.52 36.78 13.21
CA GLN A 62 -7.74 37.19 13.91
C GLN A 62 -7.45 37.54 15.38
N ILE A 63 -6.65 36.74 16.08
CA ILE A 63 -6.24 37.01 17.45
C ILE A 63 -5.45 38.32 17.53
N GLU A 64 -4.51 38.56 16.62
CA GLU A 64 -3.73 39.81 16.56
C GLU A 64 -4.64 41.03 16.34
N HIS A 65 -5.64 40.91 15.45
CA HIS A 65 -6.60 41.98 15.20
C HIS A 65 -7.49 42.26 16.43
N ILE A 66 -7.95 41.21 17.11
CA ILE A 66 -8.73 41.32 18.36
C ILE A 66 -7.90 41.98 19.49
N GLN A 67 -6.62 41.65 19.60
CA GLN A 67 -5.73 42.21 20.62
C GLN A 67 -5.38 43.68 20.35
N THR A 68 -5.27 44.08 19.08
CA THR A 68 -4.82 45.43 18.70
C THR A 68 -5.96 46.44 18.62
N ASP A 69 -7.17 46.02 18.24
CA ASP A 69 -8.32 46.91 18.02
C ASP A 69 -9.49 46.60 18.97
N ALA A 70 -9.53 47.29 20.11
CA ALA A 70 -10.62 47.17 21.09
C ALA A 70 -12.00 47.53 20.50
N ALA A 71 -12.06 48.39 19.46
CA ALA A 71 -13.30 48.73 18.77
C ALA A 71 -13.77 47.61 17.83
N TYR A 72 -12.90 46.68 17.45
CA TYR A 72 -13.28 45.46 16.74
C TYR A 72 -14.01 44.47 17.67
N VAL A 73 -13.53 44.32 18.90
CA VAL A 73 -14.18 43.48 19.93
C VAL A 73 -15.60 43.98 20.22
N GLU A 74 -15.78 45.29 20.37
CA GLU A 74 -17.10 45.88 20.65
C GLU A 74 -18.09 45.67 19.50
N ARG A 75 -17.62 45.69 18.25
CA ARG A 75 -18.42 45.39 17.05
C ARG A 75 -18.76 43.91 16.94
N LEU A 76 -17.81 43.02 17.21
CA LEU A 76 -18.03 41.58 17.22
C LEU A 76 -19.04 41.19 18.31
N TYR A 77 -18.90 41.76 19.51
CA TYR A 77 -19.85 41.58 20.62
C TYR A 77 -21.25 42.06 20.24
N ARG A 78 -21.36 43.23 19.59
CA ARG A 78 -22.64 43.76 19.13
C ARG A 78 -23.26 42.93 17.99
N GLN A 79 -22.44 42.25 17.19
CA GLN A 79 -22.88 41.38 16.10
C GLN A 79 -23.31 39.99 16.58
N GLU A 80 -22.57 39.37 17.51
CA GLU A 80 -22.96 38.07 18.10
C GLU A 80 -24.10 38.20 19.13
N PHE A 81 -24.16 39.31 19.88
CA PHE A 81 -25.11 39.46 20.99
C PHE A 81 -26.24 40.48 20.77
N GLY A 82 -26.23 41.24 19.67
CA GLY A 82 -27.40 41.92 19.08
C GLY A 82 -28.09 43.06 19.86
N ALA A 83 -28.36 42.94 21.17
CA ALA A 83 -28.99 43.96 21.99
C ALA A 83 -28.87 43.63 23.48
N ALA A 84 -28.54 44.65 24.28
CA ALA A 84 -28.46 44.72 25.74
C ALA A 84 -27.18 44.14 26.40
N PRO A 85 -26.60 44.87 27.39
CA PRO A 85 -25.45 44.39 28.17
C PRO A 85 -25.84 43.19 29.04
N PRO A 86 -24.89 42.28 29.34
CA PRO A 86 -25.19 41.05 30.09
C PRO A 86 -25.57 41.40 31.53
N VAL A 87 -26.85 41.22 31.87
CA VAL A 87 -27.27 40.95 33.25
C VAL A 87 -26.78 39.55 33.58
N ALA A 88 -26.16 39.42 34.76
CA ALA A 88 -25.55 38.21 35.29
C ALA A 88 -26.23 36.89 34.86
N ALA A 89 -25.42 35.96 34.36
CA ALA A 89 -25.83 34.62 33.98
C ALA A 89 -26.52 33.88 35.14
N PRO A 90 -27.72 33.31 34.96
CA PRO A 90 -28.15 32.17 35.76
C PRO A 90 -27.38 30.91 35.32
N PRO A 91 -27.13 29.95 36.23
CA PRO A 91 -26.27 28.80 35.96
C PRO A 91 -26.79 27.98 34.78
N ALA A 92 -25.90 27.70 33.83
CA ALA A 92 -26.19 26.90 32.65
C ALA A 92 -26.63 25.48 33.06
N THR A 93 -27.88 25.17 32.73
CA THR A 93 -28.38 23.81 32.55
C THR A 93 -27.51 23.13 31.48
N PRO A 94 -27.04 21.88 31.68
CA PRO A 94 -26.20 21.20 30.69
C PRO A 94 -26.94 21.06 29.36
N GLU A 95 -26.46 21.82 28.37
CA GLU A 95 -26.90 21.77 26.98
C GLU A 95 -26.63 20.37 26.44
N ALA A 96 -27.70 19.75 25.96
CA ALA A 96 -27.70 18.42 25.40
C ALA A 96 -26.61 18.31 24.34
N ALA A 97 -25.75 17.31 24.52
CA ALA A 97 -24.71 16.92 23.58
C ALA A 97 -25.24 16.99 22.15
N ALA A 98 -24.68 17.89 21.36
CA ALA A 98 -24.87 17.92 19.92
C ALA A 98 -24.65 16.51 19.37
N ALA A 99 -25.68 15.99 18.69
CA ALA A 99 -25.58 14.72 17.99
C ALA A 99 -24.31 14.71 17.13
N PRO A 100 -23.55 13.60 17.11
CA PRO A 100 -22.30 13.55 16.37
C PRO A 100 -22.57 13.92 14.92
N ALA A 101 -21.89 14.97 14.46
CA ALA A 101 -21.85 15.33 13.05
C ALA A 101 -21.56 14.05 12.25
N ALA A 102 -22.42 13.79 11.26
CA ALA A 102 -22.26 12.63 10.39
C ALA A 102 -20.79 12.55 9.94
N PRO A 103 -20.17 11.36 9.98
CA PRO A 103 -18.77 11.22 9.62
C PRO A 103 -18.59 11.78 8.21
N ALA A 104 -17.77 12.82 8.09
CA ALA A 104 -17.29 13.27 6.80
C ALA A 104 -16.74 12.03 6.07
N PRO A 105 -17.05 11.84 4.76
CA PRO A 105 -16.54 10.71 4.01
C PRO A 105 -15.04 10.64 4.25
N SER A 106 -14.61 9.52 4.83
CA SER A 106 -13.21 9.33 5.19
C SER A 106 -12.40 9.49 3.92
N ALA A 107 -11.30 10.26 3.96
CA ALA A 107 -10.39 10.37 2.82
C ALA A 107 -9.89 8.99 2.33
N ALA A 108 -10.02 7.94 3.16
CA ALA A 108 -9.84 6.55 2.77
C ALA A 108 -10.75 6.12 1.60
N ASP A 109 -11.99 6.60 1.52
CA ASP A 109 -12.93 6.26 0.43
C ASP A 109 -12.59 6.97 -0.88
N ALA A 110 -11.87 8.10 -0.82
CA ALA A 110 -11.36 8.82 -2.00
C ALA A 110 -10.02 8.26 -2.53
N VAL A 111 -9.27 7.51 -1.71
CA VAL A 111 -8.01 6.84 -2.08
C VAL A 111 -8.25 5.53 -2.84
N VAL A 112 -9.36 4.84 -2.56
CA VAL A 112 -9.77 3.62 -3.29
C VAL A 112 -9.93 3.85 -4.81
N PRO A 113 -10.61 4.89 -5.33
CA PRO A 113 -10.86 5.01 -6.77
C PRO A 113 -9.63 5.25 -7.64
N GLU A 114 -8.57 5.92 -7.17
CA GLU A 114 -7.35 6.15 -7.98
C GLU A 114 -6.48 4.90 -8.09
N ILE A 115 -6.29 4.17 -7.00
CA ILE A 115 -5.61 2.87 -7.01
C ILE A 115 -6.38 1.90 -7.91
N THR A 116 -7.71 1.89 -7.80
CA THR A 116 -8.56 1.04 -8.63
C THR A 116 -8.43 1.38 -10.11
N ARG A 117 -8.35 2.67 -10.48
CA ARG A 117 -8.13 3.09 -11.87
C ARG A 117 -6.75 2.72 -12.41
N PHE A 118 -5.69 2.90 -11.63
CA PHE A 118 -4.34 2.52 -12.07
C PHE A 118 -4.21 1.01 -12.22
N VAL A 119 -4.77 0.26 -11.27
CA VAL A 119 -4.86 -1.20 -11.34
C VAL A 119 -5.69 -1.62 -12.56
N ASP A 120 -6.86 -1.02 -12.80
CA ASP A 120 -7.69 -1.32 -13.97
C ASP A 120 -7.00 -0.99 -15.30
N ASP A 121 -6.27 0.12 -15.40
CA ASP A 121 -5.53 0.49 -16.61
C ASP A 121 -4.37 -0.47 -16.88
N LEU A 122 -3.65 -0.87 -15.83
CA LEU A 122 -2.54 -1.83 -15.91
C LEU A 122 -3.04 -3.26 -16.22
N LEU A 123 -4.16 -3.66 -15.64
CA LEU A 123 -4.87 -4.92 -15.92
C LEU A 123 -5.45 -4.93 -17.33
N GLY A 124 -5.97 -3.80 -17.83
CA GLY A 124 -6.45 -3.66 -19.19
C GLY A 124 -5.33 -3.83 -20.21
N ARG A 125 -4.12 -3.38 -19.87
CA ARG A 125 -2.93 -3.50 -20.71
C ARG A 125 -2.28 -4.89 -20.64
N TYR A 126 -2.42 -5.58 -19.50
CA TYR A 126 -1.87 -6.92 -19.29
C TYR A 126 -2.91 -7.82 -18.59
N PRO A 127 -3.86 -8.42 -19.34
CA PRO A 127 -4.93 -9.22 -18.75
C PRO A 127 -4.42 -10.44 -17.98
N ALA A 128 -3.23 -10.95 -18.34
CA ALA A 128 -2.57 -12.05 -17.64
C ALA A 128 -2.09 -11.68 -16.22
N ALA A 129 -1.85 -10.39 -15.93
CA ALA A 129 -1.44 -9.94 -14.61
C ALA A 129 -2.55 -10.09 -13.55
N TYR A 130 -3.82 -10.15 -13.99
CA TYR A 130 -4.99 -10.32 -13.13
C TYR A 130 -4.89 -11.57 -12.23
N ILE A 131 -4.27 -12.65 -12.76
CA ILE A 131 -4.13 -13.93 -12.07
C ILE A 131 -3.19 -13.82 -10.87
N PHE A 132 -2.25 -12.86 -10.88
CA PHE A 132 -1.27 -12.68 -9.82
C PHE A 132 -1.73 -11.72 -8.72
N VAL A 133 -2.70 -10.86 -9.03
CA VAL A 133 -3.22 -9.84 -8.09
C VAL A 133 -4.34 -10.40 -7.21
N ARG A 134 -5.11 -11.39 -7.70
CA ARG A 134 -6.24 -11.94 -6.94
C ARG A 134 -5.75 -12.73 -5.72
N SER A 135 -6.23 -12.35 -4.53
CA SER A 135 -5.82 -12.95 -3.24
C SER A 135 -6.04 -14.46 -3.18
N GLN A 136 -7.02 -14.97 -3.91
CA GLN A 136 -7.41 -16.38 -3.92
C GLN A 136 -6.53 -17.25 -4.83
N THR A 137 -5.99 -16.71 -5.93
CA THR A 137 -5.14 -17.45 -6.88
C THR A 137 -3.66 -17.35 -6.53
N ARG A 138 -3.26 -16.28 -5.82
CA ARG A 138 -1.89 -16.02 -5.40
C ARG A 138 -1.22 -17.18 -4.64
N PRO A 139 -1.81 -17.80 -3.59
CA PRO A 139 -1.19 -18.93 -2.91
C PRO A 139 -1.07 -20.17 -3.81
N VAL A 140 -2.02 -20.39 -4.71
CA VAL A 140 -1.99 -21.51 -5.66
C VAL A 140 -0.85 -21.36 -6.64
N VAL A 141 -0.68 -20.17 -7.23
CA VAL A 141 0.43 -19.86 -8.14
C VAL A 141 1.78 -19.96 -7.42
N MET A 142 1.84 -19.48 -6.17
CA MET A 142 3.04 -19.60 -5.33
C MET A 142 3.37 -21.07 -5.01
N LEU A 143 2.36 -21.91 -4.76
CA LEU A 143 2.53 -23.35 -4.56
C LEU A 143 3.04 -24.06 -5.82
N ILE A 144 2.49 -23.73 -6.98
CA ILE A 144 2.90 -24.32 -8.27
C ILE A 144 4.34 -23.90 -8.60
N GLY A 145 4.66 -22.61 -8.50
CA GLY A 145 6.01 -22.09 -8.74
C GLY A 145 7.03 -22.67 -7.75
N GLY A 146 6.70 -22.70 -6.46
CA GLY A 146 7.52 -23.32 -5.43
C GLY A 146 7.72 -24.82 -5.66
N GLY A 147 6.64 -25.53 -6.03
CA GLY A 147 6.68 -26.95 -6.38
C GLY A 147 7.60 -27.25 -7.55
N MET A 148 7.59 -26.41 -8.60
CA MET A 148 8.53 -26.56 -9.73
C MET A 148 9.99 -26.40 -9.30
N ILE A 149 10.32 -25.41 -8.47
CA ILE A 149 11.69 -25.23 -7.97
C ILE A 149 12.13 -26.42 -7.12
N VAL A 150 11.30 -26.87 -6.18
CA VAL A 150 11.62 -28.04 -5.34
C VAL A 150 11.84 -29.28 -6.22
N THR A 151 10.98 -29.50 -7.21
CA THR A 151 11.11 -30.62 -8.15
C THR A 151 12.43 -30.52 -8.94
N ALA A 152 12.81 -29.33 -9.40
CA ALA A 152 14.08 -29.11 -10.10
C ALA A 152 15.30 -29.40 -9.21
N VAL A 153 15.28 -28.97 -7.94
CA VAL A 153 16.35 -29.23 -6.97
C VAL A 153 16.47 -30.73 -6.69
N VAL A 154 15.35 -31.43 -6.51
CA VAL A 154 15.34 -32.88 -6.28
C VAL A 154 15.89 -33.63 -7.49
N LEU A 155 15.51 -33.24 -8.70
CA LEU A 155 16.05 -33.84 -9.94
C LEU A 155 17.56 -33.62 -10.05
N LEU A 156 18.04 -32.43 -9.72
CA LEU A 156 19.48 -32.12 -9.75
C LEU A 156 20.25 -32.99 -8.75
N GLY A 157 19.76 -33.12 -7.52
CA GLY A 157 20.38 -33.95 -6.49
C GLY A 157 20.43 -35.44 -6.85
N ARG A 158 19.41 -35.95 -7.56
CA ARG A 158 19.43 -37.34 -8.04
C ARG A 158 20.44 -37.56 -9.16
N VAL A 159 20.63 -36.58 -10.04
CA VAL A 159 21.61 -36.68 -11.14
C VAL A 159 23.05 -36.67 -10.59
N THR A 160 23.34 -35.83 -9.59
CA THR A 160 24.67 -35.78 -8.97
C THR A 160 24.98 -37.06 -8.18
N ALA A 161 24.04 -37.58 -7.40
CA ALA A 161 24.20 -38.84 -6.67
C ALA A 161 24.47 -40.03 -7.60
N ARG A 162 23.80 -40.07 -8.76
CA ARG A 162 23.99 -41.15 -9.74
C ARG A 162 25.35 -41.08 -10.44
N ARG A 163 25.90 -39.87 -10.63
CA ARG A 163 27.27 -39.70 -11.18
C ARG A 163 28.33 -40.15 -10.18
N ALA A 164 28.19 -39.78 -8.91
CA ALA A 164 29.11 -40.21 -7.86
C ALA A 164 29.16 -41.74 -7.72
N ALA A 165 28.00 -42.42 -7.82
CA ALA A 165 27.96 -43.88 -7.78
C ALA A 165 28.71 -44.56 -8.94
N LEU A 166 28.65 -43.97 -10.14
CA LEU A 166 29.35 -44.50 -11.32
C LEU A 166 30.87 -44.27 -11.25
N GLU A 167 31.31 -43.17 -10.65
CA GLU A 167 32.73 -42.90 -10.43
C GLU A 167 33.33 -43.94 -9.47
N VAL A 168 32.65 -44.24 -8.36
CA VAL A 168 33.07 -45.29 -7.40
C VAL A 168 33.13 -46.67 -8.06
N GLU A 169 32.17 -47.00 -8.94
CA GLU A 169 32.17 -48.28 -9.65
C GLU A 169 33.30 -48.36 -10.71
N SER A 170 33.72 -47.23 -11.26
CA SER A 170 34.84 -47.18 -12.22
C SER A 170 36.22 -47.26 -11.57
N GLU A 171 36.35 -46.83 -10.33
CA GLU A 171 37.61 -46.87 -9.56
C GLU A 171 37.87 -48.26 -8.94
N GLY A 172 36.83 -49.09 -8.82
CA GLY A 172 36.90 -50.44 -8.28
C GLY A 172 37.21 -51.56 -9.30
N ARG A 173 37.41 -51.24 -10.58
CA ARG A 173 37.79 -52.19 -11.64
C ARG A 173 39.21 -51.93 -12.12
#